data_AF-A0AA86VJZ2-F1
#
_entry.id   AF-A0AA86VJZ2-F1
#
_cell.length_a   1.000
_cell.length_b   1.000
_cell.length_c   1.000
_cell.angle_alpha   90.00
_cell.angle_beta   90.00
_cell.angle_gamma   90.00
#
_symmetry.space_group_name_H-M   'P 1'
#
loop_
_entity.id
_entity.type
_entity.pdbx_description
1 polymer ?
#
loop_
_entity_poly.entity_id
_entity_poly.type
_entity_poly.pdbx_seq_one_letter_code
_entity_poly.pdbx_strand_id
1 'polypeptide(L)'
;MSADPQTPPPATATATATSTATATASPAKLQTAIDSLSSIVPALSTLTPSNLLTNPDLYSNISALLRQPNSGAGDNNLCRWLYDTFQSGVADLQLLVLRFLPVIAGVYLSRVADRKPQAGFEAVLLALYAHETTSRAGQPVSITIPDLTQPSVYHEATGKSPSKSTGAAESDLAVVSHALEPHGTVRSTRRARIVGVALELYYTKIAHMPISSKIDFCEFCKVWAGQEGEMYEKFEEDEEENEEGGVGSAMEVKVRKKVEGRVPLCWELLQPVMRILAHCLLGPNNNKEVVLFEKANEACRSLFARSMHDVNPKAILPMRSLMRLSKTLMPNSKHLDPTELPYSDVISL
;
A
#
# COMPACT_ATOMS: atom_id res chain seq x y z
N MET A 1 -45.53 12.81 -54.77
CA MET A 1 -45.50 11.46 -54.20
C MET A 1 -44.05 11.09 -54.02
N SER A 2 -43.70 10.77 -52.77
CA SER A 2 -42.47 10.26 -52.17
C SER A 2 -41.19 10.20 -53.01
N ALA A 3 -40.17 10.94 -52.57
CA ALA A 3 -38.76 10.64 -52.84
C ALA A 3 -38.02 10.58 -51.51
N ASP A 4 -37.44 9.41 -51.23
CA ASP A 4 -36.55 9.09 -50.10
C ASP A 4 -35.34 10.03 -50.03
N PRO A 5 -34.85 10.40 -48.83
CA PRO A 5 -33.53 11.00 -48.68
C PRO A 5 -32.45 9.91 -48.57
N GLN A 6 -31.60 9.87 -49.60
CA GLN A 6 -30.36 9.09 -49.67
C GLN A 6 -29.35 9.48 -48.59
N THR A 7 -28.82 8.47 -47.91
CA THR A 7 -27.73 8.51 -46.93
C THR A 7 -26.38 8.75 -47.64
N PRO A 8 -25.50 9.64 -47.16
CA PRO A 8 -24.12 9.74 -47.67
C PRO A 8 -23.18 8.73 -46.98
N PRO A 9 -22.10 8.27 -47.65
CA PRO A 9 -21.18 7.25 -47.13
C PRO A 9 -20.19 7.82 -46.09
N PRO A 10 -19.59 6.96 -45.23
CA PRO A 10 -18.73 7.41 -44.16
C PRO A 10 -17.35 7.83 -44.68
N ALA A 11 -16.94 9.06 -44.36
CA ALA A 11 -15.61 9.58 -44.62
C ALA A 11 -14.58 8.93 -43.69
N THR A 12 -13.57 8.33 -44.29
CA THR A 12 -12.37 7.81 -43.62
C THR A 12 -11.57 8.98 -43.04
N ALA A 13 -11.62 9.16 -41.72
CA ALA A 13 -10.77 10.12 -41.02
C ALA A 13 -9.43 9.46 -40.67
N THR A 14 -8.41 9.81 -41.44
CA THR A 14 -7.00 9.50 -41.18
C THR A 14 -6.59 10.22 -39.89
N ALA A 15 -6.46 9.48 -38.78
CA ALA A 15 -5.92 10.00 -37.53
C ALA A 15 -4.40 10.11 -37.67
N THR A 16 -3.90 11.32 -37.91
CA THR A 16 -2.48 11.65 -37.89
C THR A 16 -1.98 11.54 -36.44
N ALA A 17 -1.24 10.47 -36.15
CA ALA A 17 -0.56 10.28 -34.88
C ALA A 17 0.59 11.30 -34.74
N THR A 18 0.42 12.30 -33.87
CA THR A 18 1.50 13.15 -33.36
C THR A 18 2.21 12.43 -32.22
N SER A 19 3.13 11.53 -32.55
CA SER A 19 3.93 10.75 -31.58
C SER A 19 5.42 11.09 -31.63
N THR A 20 5.80 12.36 -31.47
CA THR A 20 7.22 12.76 -31.50
C THR A 20 7.65 13.79 -30.44
N ALA A 21 6.79 14.23 -29.52
CA ALA A 21 7.12 15.29 -28.55
C ALA A 21 7.46 14.81 -27.11
N THR A 22 7.37 13.52 -26.79
CA THR A 22 7.36 13.05 -25.38
C THR A 22 8.70 12.58 -24.82
N ALA A 23 9.67 12.16 -25.65
CA ALA A 23 10.91 11.57 -25.14
C ALA A 23 11.97 12.59 -24.68
N THR A 24 12.00 13.80 -25.25
CA THR A 24 12.99 14.84 -24.91
C THR A 24 12.58 15.69 -23.70
N ALA A 25 11.29 15.72 -23.36
CA ALA A 25 10.77 16.48 -22.24
C ALA A 25 10.97 15.79 -20.87
N SER A 26 11.07 14.46 -20.84
CA SER A 26 11.27 13.70 -19.60
C SER A 26 12.63 13.94 -18.93
N PRO A 27 13.79 13.95 -19.62
CA PRO A 27 15.09 14.18 -18.95
C PRO A 27 15.22 15.61 -18.42
N ALA A 28 14.69 16.61 -19.13
CA ALA A 28 14.72 18.00 -18.68
C ALA A 28 13.90 18.21 -17.40
N LYS A 29 12.68 17.66 -17.34
CA LYS A 29 11.83 17.69 -16.13
C LYS A 29 12.51 17.02 -14.94
N LEU A 30 13.19 15.89 -15.18
CA LEU A 30 13.94 15.17 -14.16
C LEU A 30 15.07 16.02 -13.58
N GLN A 31 15.87 16.66 -14.43
CA GLN A 31 16.95 17.54 -14.00
C GLN A 31 16.42 18.76 -13.23
N THR A 32 15.37 19.42 -13.73
CA THR A 32 14.77 20.57 -13.03
C THR A 32 14.22 20.20 -11.65
N ALA A 33 13.61 19.02 -11.51
CA ALA A 33 13.14 18.54 -10.21
C ALA A 33 14.31 18.28 -9.25
N ILE A 34 15.41 17.71 -9.73
CA ILE A 34 16.63 17.47 -8.95
C ILE A 34 17.28 18.79 -8.51
N ASP A 35 17.42 19.75 -9.42
CA ASP A 35 18.00 21.06 -9.12
C ASP A 35 17.13 21.83 -8.10
N SER A 36 15.80 21.73 -8.21
CA SER A 36 14.90 22.29 -7.21
C SER A 36 15.01 21.58 -5.86
N LEU A 37 15.22 20.26 -5.84
CA LEU A 37 15.39 19.51 -4.60
C LEU A 37 16.71 19.85 -3.90
N SER A 38 17.81 19.98 -4.64
CA SER A 38 19.12 20.31 -4.07
C SER A 38 19.13 21.70 -3.43
N SER A 39 18.31 22.64 -3.93
CA SER A 39 18.10 23.94 -3.30
C SER A 39 17.39 23.85 -1.93
N ILE A 40 16.53 22.85 -1.74
CA ILE A 40 15.77 22.61 -0.50
C ILE A 40 16.59 21.78 0.48
N VAL A 41 17.35 20.80 -0.03
CA VAL A 41 18.17 19.86 0.73
C VAL A 41 19.60 19.91 0.20
N PRO A 42 20.43 20.87 0.67
CA PRO A 42 21.80 21.04 0.17
C PRO A 42 22.68 19.79 0.32
N ALA A 43 22.38 18.93 1.30
CA ALA A 43 23.05 17.65 1.50
C ALA A 43 22.93 16.69 0.28
N LEU A 44 21.95 16.91 -0.61
CA LEU A 44 21.70 16.10 -1.81
C LEU A 44 22.28 16.73 -3.09
N SER A 45 23.25 17.65 -2.98
CA SER A 45 23.82 18.35 -4.16
C SER A 45 24.50 17.44 -5.19
N THR A 46 24.83 16.20 -4.84
CA THR A 46 25.45 15.20 -5.73
C THR A 46 24.43 14.31 -6.45
N LEU A 47 23.14 14.60 -6.30
CA LEU A 47 22.07 13.83 -6.91
C LEU A 47 22.07 14.04 -8.43
N THR A 48 22.01 12.94 -9.16
CA THR A 48 21.93 12.89 -10.62
C THR A 48 20.71 12.08 -11.04
N PRO A 49 20.18 12.28 -12.26
CA PRO A 49 19.12 11.45 -12.81
C PRO A 49 19.37 9.94 -12.65
N SER A 50 20.62 9.51 -12.81
CA SER A 50 21.04 8.10 -12.74
C SER A 50 21.09 7.53 -11.32
N ASN A 51 21.28 8.36 -10.28
CA ASN A 51 21.38 7.91 -8.89
C ASN A 51 20.13 8.23 -8.05
N LEU A 52 19.10 8.86 -8.66
CA LEU A 52 17.93 9.38 -7.97
C LEU A 52 17.22 8.37 -7.06
N LEU A 53 17.07 7.13 -7.54
CA LEU A 53 16.37 6.05 -6.82
C LEU A 53 17.33 5.14 -6.04
N THR A 54 18.64 5.22 -6.29
CA THR A 54 19.65 4.34 -5.68
C THR A 54 20.47 5.01 -4.60
N ASN A 55 20.44 6.34 -4.50
CA ASN A 55 21.17 7.10 -3.50
C ASN A 55 20.69 6.71 -2.07
N PRO A 56 21.57 6.17 -1.21
CA PRO A 56 21.20 5.70 0.12
C PRO A 56 20.85 6.84 1.08
N ASP A 57 21.47 8.02 0.92
CA ASP A 57 21.29 9.18 1.79
C ASP A 57 20.02 9.98 1.47
N LEU A 58 19.45 9.78 0.28
CA LEU A 58 18.25 10.50 -0.14
C LEU A 58 17.07 10.20 0.77
N TYR A 59 16.88 8.94 1.15
CA TYR A 59 15.73 8.57 1.99
C TYR A 59 15.85 9.12 3.41
N SER A 60 17.03 8.99 4.03
CA SER A 60 17.26 9.41 5.42
C SER A 60 17.13 10.93 5.58
N ASN A 61 17.70 11.71 4.68
CA ASN A 61 17.64 13.17 4.74
C ASN A 61 16.22 13.71 4.57
N ILE A 62 15.49 13.23 3.55
CA ILE A 62 14.13 13.70 3.27
C ILE A 62 13.16 13.21 4.35
N SER A 63 13.26 11.96 4.81
CA SER A 63 12.39 11.44 5.87
C SER A 63 12.61 12.19 7.20
N ALA A 64 13.84 12.59 7.53
CA ALA A 64 14.13 13.41 8.71
C ALA A 64 13.43 14.77 8.64
N LEU A 65 13.47 15.44 7.48
CA LEU A 65 12.76 16.72 7.27
C LEU A 65 11.24 16.56 7.38
N LEU A 66 10.69 15.49 6.81
CA LEU A 66 9.25 15.19 6.87
C LEU A 66 8.78 14.86 8.29
N ARG A 67 9.66 14.45 9.21
CA ARG A 67 9.34 14.16 10.61
C ARG A 67 9.41 15.38 11.52
N GLN A 68 9.94 16.52 11.07
CA GLN A 68 10.03 17.74 11.89
C GLN A 68 8.64 18.23 12.36
N PRO A 69 8.51 18.90 13.51
CA PRO A 69 7.19 19.30 14.06
C PRO A 69 6.37 20.24 13.17
N ASN A 70 7.04 21.07 12.37
CA ASN A 70 6.46 22.02 11.42
C ASN A 70 6.33 21.46 9.99
N SER A 71 6.70 20.20 9.78
CA SER A 71 6.49 19.55 8.48
C SER A 71 5.00 19.44 8.14
N GLY A 72 4.68 19.54 6.85
CA GLY A 72 3.30 19.48 6.37
C GLY A 72 2.51 20.78 6.43
N ALA A 73 3.11 21.89 6.90
CA ALA A 73 2.50 23.21 6.80
C ALA A 73 2.32 23.65 5.32
N GLY A 74 1.40 24.57 5.05
CA GLY A 74 1.08 25.00 3.68
C GLY A 74 2.20 25.76 2.96
N ASP A 75 3.13 26.34 3.72
CA ASP A 75 4.33 27.04 3.26
C ASP A 75 5.57 26.13 3.20
N ASN A 76 5.42 24.83 3.46
CA ASN A 76 6.54 23.89 3.46
C ASN A 76 7.03 23.62 2.02
N ASN A 77 8.22 24.13 1.69
CA ASN A 77 8.83 23.99 0.36
C ASN A 77 9.00 22.53 -0.09
N LEU A 78 9.29 21.61 0.84
CA LEU A 78 9.43 20.19 0.52
C LEU A 78 8.08 19.57 0.14
N CYS A 79 6.99 19.92 0.83
CA CYS A 79 5.64 19.47 0.46
C CYS A 79 5.22 20.00 -0.91
N ARG A 80 5.53 21.28 -1.19
CA ARG A 80 5.30 21.88 -2.51
C ARG A 80 6.09 21.14 -3.60
N TRP A 81 7.37 20.88 -3.36
CA TRP A 81 8.21 20.13 -4.28
C TRP A 81 7.68 18.72 -4.52
N LEU A 82 7.27 17.99 -3.48
CA LEU A 82 6.68 16.66 -3.61
C LEU A 82 5.39 16.68 -4.46
N TYR A 83 4.55 17.69 -4.26
CA TYR A 83 3.32 17.90 -5.03
C TYR A 83 3.63 18.15 -6.52
N ASP A 84 4.47 19.13 -6.83
CA ASP A 84 4.83 19.49 -8.20
C ASP A 84 5.57 18.33 -8.91
N THR A 85 6.43 17.62 -8.18
CA THR A 85 7.19 16.47 -8.67
C THR A 85 6.27 15.31 -9.06
N PHE A 86 5.25 15.00 -8.24
CA PHE A 86 4.29 13.96 -8.57
C PHE A 86 3.42 14.32 -9.78
N GLN A 87 3.03 15.60 -9.90
CA GLN A 87 2.23 16.13 -11.00
C GLN A 87 3.00 16.21 -12.34
N SER A 88 4.33 16.08 -12.33
CA SER A 88 5.17 16.14 -13.54
C SER A 88 4.83 15.07 -14.60
N GLY A 89 4.23 13.96 -14.17
CA GLY A 89 3.88 12.79 -14.99
C GLY A 89 5.06 11.88 -15.33
N VAL A 90 6.26 12.14 -14.79
CA VAL A 90 7.44 11.30 -15.01
C VAL A 90 7.43 10.13 -14.02
N ALA A 91 7.49 8.90 -14.52
CA ALA A 91 7.34 7.69 -13.71
C ALA A 91 8.36 7.60 -12.55
N ASP A 92 9.64 7.92 -12.80
CA ASP A 92 10.69 7.87 -11.78
C ASP A 92 10.47 8.89 -10.67
N LEU A 93 9.99 10.09 -11.03
CA LEU A 93 9.64 11.15 -10.07
C LEU A 93 8.42 10.78 -9.24
N GLN A 94 7.40 10.19 -9.87
CA GLN A 94 6.22 9.69 -9.15
C GLN A 94 6.60 8.57 -8.18
N LEU A 95 7.44 7.64 -8.62
CA LEU A 95 7.96 6.58 -7.77
C LEU A 95 8.75 7.16 -6.59
N LEU A 96 9.59 8.16 -6.83
CA LEU A 96 10.34 8.86 -5.79
C LEU A 96 9.44 9.46 -4.71
N VAL A 97 8.37 10.15 -5.10
CA VAL A 97 7.39 10.71 -4.15
C VAL A 97 6.72 9.60 -3.32
N LEU A 98 6.32 8.50 -3.98
CA LEU A 98 5.69 7.37 -3.30
C LEU A 98 6.60 6.71 -2.25
N ARG A 99 7.92 6.74 -2.40
CA ARG A 99 8.86 6.21 -1.38
C ARG A 99 8.68 6.89 -0.02
N PHE A 100 8.29 8.16 0.00
CA PHE A 100 8.09 8.94 1.22
C PHE A 100 6.66 8.90 1.75
N LEU A 101 5.74 8.24 1.04
CA LEU A 101 4.33 8.17 1.43
C LEU A 101 4.11 7.58 2.83
N PRO A 102 4.81 6.52 3.28
CA PRO A 102 4.66 6.04 4.64
C PRO A 102 4.96 7.10 5.71
N VAL A 103 5.96 7.94 5.48
CA VAL A 103 6.31 9.04 6.39
C VAL A 103 5.27 10.15 6.34
N ILE A 104 4.84 10.54 5.13
CA ILE A 104 3.81 11.57 4.94
C ILE A 104 2.50 11.14 5.62
N ALA A 105 1.98 9.95 5.28
CA ALA A 105 0.76 9.40 5.86
C ALA A 105 0.92 9.15 7.37
N GLY A 106 2.07 8.61 7.78
CA GLY A 106 2.45 8.35 9.17
C GLY A 106 2.36 9.58 10.05
N VAL A 107 3.10 10.62 9.67
CA VAL A 107 3.17 11.88 10.40
C VAL A 107 1.84 12.64 10.31
N TYR A 108 1.20 12.67 9.14
CA TYR A 108 -0.11 13.30 8.95
C TYR A 108 -1.14 12.69 9.91
N LEU A 109 -1.38 11.38 9.81
CA LEU A 109 -2.41 10.70 10.61
C LEU A 109 -2.14 10.80 12.12
N SER A 110 -0.87 10.72 12.54
CA SER A 110 -0.50 10.82 13.96
C SER A 110 -0.76 12.22 14.54
N ARG A 111 -0.69 13.27 13.72
CA ARG A 111 -0.87 14.67 14.15
C ARG A 111 -2.28 15.21 13.94
N VAL A 112 -3.19 14.44 13.34
CA VAL A 112 -4.60 14.84 13.16
C VAL A 112 -5.23 15.27 14.49
N ALA A 113 -4.86 14.64 15.60
CA ALA A 113 -5.38 14.96 16.94
C ALA A 113 -4.93 16.34 17.44
N ASP A 114 -3.79 16.86 16.96
CA ASP A 114 -3.22 18.13 17.39
C ASP A 114 -3.98 19.34 16.83
N ARG A 115 -4.91 19.12 15.89
CA ARG A 115 -5.74 20.15 15.24
C ARG A 115 -4.92 21.28 14.59
N LYS A 116 -3.66 21.02 14.26
CA LYS A 116 -2.81 21.95 13.51
C LYS A 116 -3.07 21.77 12.01
N PRO A 117 -3.13 22.87 11.23
CA PRO A 117 -3.26 22.76 9.78
C PRO A 117 -2.06 22.02 9.17
N GLN A 118 -2.33 21.00 8.35
CA GLN A 118 -1.31 20.22 7.63
C GLN A 118 -1.53 20.29 6.11
N ALA A 119 -1.83 21.49 5.61
CA ALA A 119 -2.23 21.74 4.22
C ALA A 119 -1.21 21.23 3.19
N GLY A 120 0.09 21.25 3.52
CA GLY A 120 1.15 20.71 2.65
C GLY A 120 1.03 19.19 2.47
N PHE A 121 0.84 18.43 3.55
CA PHE A 121 0.60 16.98 3.45
C PHE A 121 -0.74 16.66 2.79
N GLU A 122 -1.78 17.43 3.11
CA GLU A 122 -3.09 17.26 2.50
C GLU A 122 -3.06 17.50 0.99
N ALA A 123 -2.29 18.49 0.51
CA ALA A 123 -2.11 18.73 -0.91
C ALA A 123 -1.43 17.54 -1.62
N VAL A 124 -0.38 16.98 -1.05
CA VAL A 124 0.31 15.80 -1.61
C VAL A 124 -0.64 14.59 -1.64
N LEU A 125 -1.34 14.30 -0.54
CA LEU A 125 -2.28 13.18 -0.46
C LEU A 125 -3.45 13.34 -1.44
N LEU A 126 -3.97 14.56 -1.61
CA LEU A 126 -5.00 14.86 -2.60
C LEU A 126 -4.48 14.70 -4.04
N ALA A 127 -3.23 15.05 -4.32
CA ALA A 127 -2.64 14.83 -5.64
C ALA A 127 -2.57 13.34 -5.99
N LEU A 128 -2.12 12.51 -5.04
CA LEU A 128 -2.09 11.04 -5.20
C LEU A 128 -3.50 10.49 -5.43
N TYR A 129 -4.48 10.97 -4.65
CA TYR A 129 -5.88 10.56 -4.77
C TYR A 129 -6.50 10.99 -6.11
N ALA A 130 -6.23 12.21 -6.57
CA ALA A 130 -6.73 12.73 -7.83
C ALA A 130 -6.13 11.98 -9.03
N HIS A 131 -4.85 11.61 -8.95
CA HIS A 131 -4.22 10.76 -9.96
C HIS A 131 -4.92 9.41 -10.08
N GLU A 132 -5.17 8.74 -8.96
CA GLU A 132 -5.87 7.45 -8.97
C GLU A 132 -7.33 7.60 -9.42
N THR A 133 -8.01 8.67 -9.02
CA THR A 133 -9.39 8.95 -9.44
C THR A 133 -9.48 9.14 -10.96
N THR A 134 -8.52 9.86 -11.54
CA THR A 134 -8.41 10.07 -12.99
C THR A 134 -8.08 8.75 -13.71
N SER A 135 -7.16 7.97 -13.16
CA SER A 135 -6.77 6.65 -13.69
C SER A 135 -7.96 5.68 -13.77
N ARG A 136 -8.83 5.68 -12.74
CA ARG A 136 -10.02 4.84 -12.71
C ARG A 136 -11.14 5.30 -13.65
N ALA A 137 -11.12 6.54 -14.14
CA ALA A 137 -12.14 7.09 -15.05
C ALA A 137 -13.60 6.83 -14.60
N GLY A 138 -13.85 6.91 -13.29
CA GLY A 138 -15.18 6.65 -12.70
C GLY A 138 -15.57 5.16 -12.59
N GLN A 139 -14.70 4.23 -12.97
CA GLN A 139 -14.95 2.80 -12.87
C GLN A 139 -14.53 2.23 -11.50
N PRO A 140 -15.29 1.25 -10.97
CA PRO A 140 -14.85 0.48 -9.81
C PRO A 140 -13.69 -0.45 -10.18
N VAL A 141 -12.88 -0.83 -9.18
CA VAL A 141 -11.90 -1.90 -9.32
C VAL A 141 -12.59 -3.21 -9.00
N SER A 142 -12.75 -4.07 -10.01
CA SER A 142 -13.37 -5.39 -9.90
C SER A 142 -12.40 -6.50 -10.29
N ILE A 143 -12.56 -7.66 -9.67
CA ILE A 143 -11.84 -8.89 -10.00
C ILE A 143 -12.85 -9.98 -10.34
N THR A 144 -12.47 -10.85 -11.26
CA THR A 144 -13.25 -12.04 -11.57
C THR A 144 -12.84 -13.15 -10.61
N ILE A 145 -13.78 -13.71 -9.86
CA ILE A 145 -13.49 -14.84 -8.97
C ILE A 145 -13.26 -16.08 -9.83
N PRO A 146 -12.09 -16.76 -9.72
CA PRO A 146 -11.85 -18.00 -10.45
C PRO A 146 -12.80 -19.10 -10.00
N ASP A 147 -13.35 -19.84 -10.96
CA ASP A 147 -14.23 -20.97 -10.72
C ASP A 147 -13.58 -22.27 -11.24
N LEU A 148 -13.45 -23.27 -10.37
CA LEU A 148 -12.88 -24.59 -10.70
C LEU A 148 -13.79 -25.43 -11.61
N THR A 149 -15.03 -25.01 -11.85
CA THR A 149 -15.88 -25.66 -12.85
C THR A 149 -15.58 -25.20 -14.28
N GLN A 150 -14.83 -24.10 -14.43
CA GLN A 150 -14.46 -23.54 -15.73
C GLN A 150 -12.99 -23.78 -16.01
N PRO A 151 -12.61 -24.19 -17.24
CA PRO A 151 -11.20 -24.40 -17.57
C PRO A 151 -10.40 -23.11 -17.36
N SER A 152 -9.17 -23.24 -16.86
CA SER A 152 -8.26 -22.13 -16.64
C SER A 152 -6.86 -22.47 -17.14
N VAL A 153 -5.95 -21.49 -17.10
CA VAL A 153 -4.54 -21.69 -17.50
C VAL A 153 -3.86 -22.84 -16.73
N TYR A 154 -4.34 -23.17 -15.53
CA TYR A 154 -3.74 -24.16 -14.64
C TYR A 154 -4.50 -25.48 -14.54
N HIS A 155 -5.74 -25.56 -15.05
CA HIS A 155 -6.52 -26.78 -14.98
C HIS A 155 -7.55 -26.91 -16.11
N GLU A 156 -7.81 -28.15 -16.51
CA GLU A 156 -8.95 -28.49 -17.35
C GLU A 156 -10.13 -28.88 -16.48
N ALA A 157 -11.35 -28.46 -16.86
CA ALA A 157 -12.55 -28.83 -16.13
C ALA A 157 -12.84 -30.34 -16.30
N THR A 158 -12.64 -31.12 -15.25
CA THR A 158 -12.87 -32.57 -15.25
C THR A 158 -14.34 -32.89 -14.99
N GLY A 159 -15.18 -32.70 -16.02
CA GLY A 159 -16.56 -33.17 -15.99
C GLY A 159 -17.39 -32.71 -17.18
N LYS A 160 -18.08 -33.66 -17.84
CA LYS A 160 -19.19 -33.34 -18.75
C LYS A 160 -20.27 -32.65 -17.93
N SER A 161 -20.32 -31.31 -17.96
CA SER A 161 -21.48 -30.57 -17.49
C SER A 161 -22.72 -31.06 -18.25
N PRO A 162 -23.81 -31.48 -17.57
CA PRO A 162 -25.06 -31.73 -18.27
C PRO A 162 -25.51 -30.41 -18.87
N SER A 163 -25.55 -30.37 -20.20
CA SER A 163 -26.10 -29.29 -21.00
C SER A 163 -27.32 -28.62 -20.34
N LYS A 164 -27.10 -27.41 -19.85
CA LYS A 164 -28.05 -26.30 -20.00
C LYS A 164 -27.28 -25.10 -20.51
N SER A 165 -27.18 -25.04 -21.84
CA SER A 165 -26.94 -23.79 -22.55
C SER A 165 -28.10 -22.84 -22.29
N THR A 166 -27.89 -21.82 -21.45
CA THR A 166 -28.45 -20.46 -21.59
C THR A 166 -27.90 -19.61 -20.44
N GLY A 167 -26.96 -18.74 -20.78
CA GLY A 167 -26.22 -17.89 -19.86
C GLY A 167 -24.74 -18.11 -20.10
N ALA A 168 -24.12 -17.26 -20.92
CA ALA A 168 -22.67 -17.10 -20.85
C ALA A 168 -22.33 -16.97 -19.36
N ALA A 169 -21.47 -17.85 -18.85
CA ALA A 169 -21.16 -17.92 -17.44
C ALA A 169 -20.93 -16.51 -16.90
N GLU A 170 -21.85 -16.01 -16.07
CA GLU A 170 -21.63 -14.80 -15.30
C GLU A 170 -20.50 -15.13 -14.35
N SER A 171 -19.26 -14.92 -14.81
CA SER A 171 -18.11 -15.01 -13.94
C SER A 171 -18.35 -14.00 -12.82
N ASP A 172 -18.48 -14.47 -11.58
CA ASP A 172 -18.87 -13.65 -10.45
C ASP A 172 -17.86 -12.50 -10.28
N LEU A 173 -18.30 -11.30 -10.66
CA LEU A 173 -17.47 -10.11 -10.69
C LEU A 173 -17.50 -9.47 -9.31
N ALA A 174 -16.46 -9.70 -8.52
CA ALA A 174 -16.33 -9.13 -7.19
C ALA A 174 -15.74 -7.71 -7.27
N VAL A 175 -16.47 -6.73 -6.74
CA VAL A 175 -15.98 -5.35 -6.60
C VAL A 175 -15.04 -5.26 -5.39
N VAL A 176 -13.75 -4.99 -5.64
CA VAL A 176 -12.71 -4.85 -4.60
C VAL A 176 -12.68 -3.44 -4.04
N SER A 177 -12.92 -2.44 -4.89
CA SER A 177 -12.88 -1.03 -4.53
C SER A 177 -13.91 -0.28 -5.36
N HIS A 178 -14.81 0.45 -4.71
CA HIS A 178 -15.81 1.27 -5.42
C HIS A 178 -15.14 2.39 -6.24
N ALA A 179 -15.90 2.92 -7.20
CA ALA A 179 -15.52 4.09 -7.97
C ALA A 179 -15.14 5.27 -7.04
N LEU A 180 -14.14 6.04 -7.44
CA LEU A 180 -13.65 7.18 -6.67
C LEU A 180 -14.32 8.47 -7.12
N GLU A 181 -14.77 9.26 -6.15
CA GLU A 181 -15.32 10.60 -6.40
C GLU A 181 -14.18 11.64 -6.30
N PRO A 182 -14.09 12.64 -7.20
CA PRO A 182 -13.10 13.70 -7.07
C PRO A 182 -13.32 14.54 -5.80
N HIS A 183 -12.23 14.86 -5.08
CA HIS A 183 -12.27 15.67 -3.87
C HIS A 183 -11.25 16.81 -3.94
N GLY A 184 -11.66 18.04 -3.58
CA GLY A 184 -10.79 19.21 -3.54
C GLY A 184 -10.20 19.55 -2.16
N THR A 185 -10.67 18.90 -1.09
CA THR A 185 -10.21 19.16 0.29
C THR A 185 -10.25 17.87 1.12
N VAL A 186 -9.35 17.73 2.11
CA VAL A 186 -9.32 16.58 3.01
C VAL A 186 -10.25 16.83 4.20
N ARG A 187 -11.43 16.20 4.19
CA ARG A 187 -12.37 16.23 5.32
C ARG A 187 -12.16 15.03 6.24
N SER A 188 -12.50 15.16 7.53
CA SER A 188 -12.35 14.07 8.51
C SER A 188 -13.04 12.76 8.10
N THR A 189 -14.24 12.85 7.52
CA THR A 189 -15.04 11.70 7.05
C THR A 189 -14.44 10.98 5.85
N ARG A 190 -13.65 11.69 5.03
CA ARG A 190 -13.03 11.15 3.81
C ARG A 190 -11.54 10.88 3.96
N ARG A 191 -10.91 11.37 5.04
CA ARG A 191 -9.47 11.25 5.30
C ARG A 191 -8.97 9.81 5.19
N ALA A 192 -9.65 8.88 5.85
CA ALA A 192 -9.28 7.46 5.83
C ALA A 192 -9.28 6.89 4.41
N ARG A 193 -10.27 7.26 3.57
CA ARG A 193 -10.35 6.82 2.18
C ARG A 193 -9.28 7.46 1.30
N ILE A 194 -9.01 8.76 1.47
CA ILE A 194 -7.96 9.48 0.72
C ILE A 194 -6.59 8.86 1.00
N VAL A 195 -6.25 8.69 2.28
CA VAL A 195 -4.98 8.08 2.68
C VAL A 195 -4.93 6.61 2.28
N GLY A 196 -6.04 5.86 2.43
CA GLY A 196 -6.14 4.46 2.01
C GLY A 196 -5.84 4.29 0.52
N VAL A 197 -6.42 5.11 -0.35
CA VAL A 197 -6.15 5.09 -1.80
C VAL A 197 -4.70 5.45 -2.12
N ALA A 198 -4.11 6.42 -1.41
CA ALA A 198 -2.70 6.73 -1.55
C ALA A 198 -1.82 5.51 -1.18
N LEU A 199 -2.16 4.79 -0.11
CA LEU A 199 -1.49 3.55 0.28
C LEU A 199 -1.74 2.39 -0.70
N GLU A 200 -2.90 2.32 -1.36
CA GLU A 200 -3.13 1.39 -2.48
C GLU A 200 -2.14 1.67 -3.62
N LEU A 201 -1.94 2.95 -3.98
CA LEU A 201 -0.96 3.34 -5.00
C LEU A 201 0.48 2.97 -4.58
N TYR A 202 0.85 3.20 -3.32
CA TYR A 202 2.12 2.70 -2.77
C TYR A 202 2.26 1.19 -2.92
N TYR A 203 1.21 0.44 -2.56
CA TYR A 203 1.19 -1.02 -2.66
C TYR A 203 1.40 -1.51 -4.10
N THR A 204 0.83 -0.85 -5.12
CA THR A 204 1.06 -1.22 -6.53
C THR A 204 2.54 -1.12 -6.95
N LYS A 205 3.34 -0.31 -6.25
CA LYS A 205 4.76 -0.08 -6.52
C LYS A 205 5.66 -0.65 -5.42
N ILE A 206 5.13 -1.45 -4.49
CA ILE A 206 5.83 -1.88 -3.27
C ILE A 206 7.15 -2.64 -3.52
N ALA A 207 7.23 -3.36 -4.64
CA ALA A 207 8.45 -4.05 -5.06
C ALA A 207 9.64 -3.09 -5.29
N HIS A 208 9.36 -1.85 -5.70
CA HIS A 208 10.36 -0.82 -5.97
C HIS A 208 10.62 0.09 -4.76
N MET A 209 9.94 -0.14 -3.63
CA MET A 209 10.08 0.68 -2.43
C MET A 209 11.30 0.22 -1.62
N PRO A 210 12.13 1.15 -1.12
CA PRO A 210 13.28 0.80 -0.30
C PRO A 210 12.82 0.21 1.04
N ILE A 211 13.68 -0.62 1.63
CA ILE A 211 13.42 -1.30 2.91
C ILE A 211 13.10 -0.27 4.01
N SER A 212 13.84 0.84 4.08
CA SER A 212 13.62 1.92 5.05
C SER A 212 12.21 2.51 4.97
N SER A 213 11.62 2.62 3.77
CA SER A 213 10.24 3.08 3.58
C SER A 213 9.23 2.10 4.16
N LYS A 214 9.48 0.79 3.97
CA LYS A 214 8.63 -0.28 4.51
C LYS A 214 8.76 -0.41 6.03
N ILE A 215 9.96 -0.23 6.59
CA ILE A 215 10.19 -0.20 8.04
C ILE A 215 9.40 0.95 8.66
N ASP A 216 9.56 2.17 8.11
CA ASP A 216 8.82 3.34 8.58
C ASP A 216 7.31 3.11 8.55
N PHE A 217 6.80 2.47 7.49
CA PHE A 217 5.40 2.08 7.40
C PHE A 217 4.96 1.18 8.57
N CYS A 218 5.74 0.15 8.89
CA CYS A 218 5.44 -0.76 9.99
C CYS A 218 5.47 -0.05 11.34
N GLU A 219 6.45 0.83 11.57
CA GLU A 219 6.53 1.63 12.79
C GLU A 219 5.31 2.54 12.96
N PHE A 220 4.86 3.21 11.89
CA PHE A 220 3.64 4.03 11.96
C PHE A 220 2.39 3.19 12.20
N CYS A 221 2.30 1.97 11.66
CA CYS A 221 1.20 1.06 11.95
C CYS A 221 1.09 0.74 13.45
N LYS A 222 2.24 0.50 14.12
CA LYS A 222 2.30 0.31 15.57
C LYS A 222 1.80 1.55 16.32
N VAL A 223 2.23 2.75 15.90
CA VAL A 223 1.77 4.02 16.48
C VAL A 223 0.26 4.18 16.32
N TRP A 224 -0.28 3.97 15.11
CA TRP A 224 -1.71 4.12 14.81
C TRP A 224 -2.60 3.16 15.59
N ALA A 225 -2.12 1.94 15.82
CA ALA A 225 -2.81 0.94 16.65
C ALA A 225 -3.02 1.46 18.07
N GLY A 226 -2.01 2.17 18.62
CA GLY A 226 -2.02 2.73 19.97
C GLY A 226 -1.94 1.67 21.07
N GLN A 227 -1.59 0.44 20.73
CA GLN A 227 -1.44 -0.70 21.65
C GLN A 227 -0.19 -1.47 21.25
N GLU A 228 0.65 -1.85 22.22
CA GLU A 228 1.90 -2.56 21.93
C GLU A 228 1.65 -4.02 21.51
N GLY A 229 0.49 -4.58 21.86
CA GLY A 229 0.14 -5.95 21.48
C GLY A 229 0.98 -7.02 22.19
N GLU A 230 1.68 -6.67 23.28
CA GLU A 230 2.52 -7.58 24.08
C GLU A 230 1.77 -8.87 24.50
N MET A 231 0.49 -8.75 24.86
CA MET A 231 -0.38 -9.90 25.20
C MET A 231 -0.46 -10.95 24.09
N TYR A 232 -0.26 -10.56 22.83
CA TYR A 232 -0.36 -11.42 21.66
C TYR A 232 0.99 -11.94 21.16
N GLU A 233 2.07 -11.73 21.91
CA GLU A 233 3.39 -12.29 21.61
C GLU A 233 3.40 -13.82 21.73
N LYS A 234 2.66 -14.35 22.72
CA LYS A 234 2.55 -15.79 23.03
C LYS A 234 1.20 -16.41 22.67
N PHE A 235 0.41 -15.75 21.82
CA PHE A 235 -1.01 -16.04 21.57
C PHE A 235 -1.38 -17.49 21.17
N GLU A 236 -0.41 -18.38 20.93
CA GLU A 236 -0.68 -19.80 20.63
C GLU A 236 0.13 -20.79 21.49
N GLU A 237 1.03 -20.35 22.39
CA GLU A 237 1.62 -21.29 23.36
C GLU A 237 0.55 -21.82 24.34
N ASP A 238 -0.49 -21.01 24.60
CA ASP A 238 -1.56 -21.34 25.55
C ASP A 238 -2.79 -22.05 24.91
N GLU A 239 -2.92 -22.11 23.58
CA GLU A 239 -4.05 -22.79 22.91
C GLU A 239 -3.79 -24.31 22.74
N GLU A 240 -2.52 -24.77 22.77
CA GLU A 240 -2.17 -26.21 22.70
C GLU A 240 -1.99 -26.87 24.08
N GLU A 241 -1.89 -26.11 25.18
CA GLU A 241 -1.65 -26.64 26.54
C GLU A 241 -2.86 -26.56 27.51
N ASN A 242 -4.04 -26.08 27.09
CA ASN A 242 -5.20 -25.93 27.98
C ASN A 242 -6.26 -27.03 27.81
N GLU A 243 -5.87 -28.28 28.08
CA GLU A 243 -6.71 -29.23 28.81
C GLU A 243 -5.98 -29.62 30.11
N GLU A 244 -5.84 -28.68 31.05
CA GLU A 244 -5.93 -28.91 32.50
C GLU A 244 -5.59 -27.63 33.28
N GLY A 245 -6.31 -27.42 34.39
CA GLY A 245 -6.48 -26.11 35.01
C GLY A 245 -5.22 -25.47 35.61
N GLY A 246 -5.15 -24.14 35.50
CA GLY A 246 -4.14 -23.32 36.16
C GLY A 246 -4.67 -21.92 36.50
N VAL A 247 -4.73 -21.63 37.80
CA VAL A 247 -5.28 -20.42 38.41
C VAL A 247 -4.47 -19.17 38.06
N GLY A 248 -5.22 -18.07 37.86
CA GLY A 248 -4.81 -16.70 37.59
C GLY A 248 -3.37 -16.27 37.90
N SER A 249 -2.70 -15.77 36.86
CA SER A 249 -1.56 -14.88 37.03
C SER A 249 -2.03 -13.43 36.95
N ALA A 250 -1.73 -12.67 37.99
CA ALA A 250 -2.11 -11.28 38.16
C ALA A 250 -1.54 -10.43 37.00
N MET A 251 -2.45 -9.83 36.24
CA MET A 251 -2.13 -8.82 35.24
C MET A 251 -1.49 -7.61 35.94
N GLU A 252 -0.15 -7.52 35.89
CA GLU A 252 0.54 -6.29 36.25
C GLU A 252 0.03 -5.17 35.34
N VAL A 253 -0.80 -4.29 35.90
CA VAL A 253 -1.25 -3.08 35.23
C VAL A 253 -0.05 -2.13 35.17
N LYS A 254 0.82 -2.31 34.17
CA LYS A 254 1.74 -1.26 33.73
C LYS A 254 0.89 -0.01 33.49
N VAL A 255 1.24 1.07 34.19
CA VAL A 255 0.62 2.39 34.07
C VAL A 255 0.42 2.70 32.59
N ARG A 256 -0.84 2.76 32.15
CA ARG A 256 -1.22 3.09 30.77
C ARG A 256 -0.73 4.50 30.49
N LYS A 257 0.48 4.61 29.94
CA LYS A 257 1.00 5.86 29.39
C LYS A 257 -0.05 6.36 28.40
N LYS A 258 -0.48 7.61 28.54
CA LYS A 258 -1.49 8.25 27.69
C LYS A 258 -1.17 7.90 26.24
N VAL A 259 -2.07 7.19 25.55
CA VAL A 259 -1.85 6.69 24.19
C VAL A 259 -1.90 7.87 23.22
N GLU A 260 -0.80 8.61 23.15
CA GLU A 260 -0.55 9.63 22.14
C GLU A 260 -0.29 8.88 20.82
N GLY A 261 -1.27 8.90 19.90
CA GLY A 261 -1.12 8.27 18.58
C GLY A 261 -2.26 7.38 18.11
N ARG A 262 -3.31 7.17 18.90
CA ARG A 262 -4.45 6.33 18.49
C ARG A 262 -5.20 6.97 17.30
N VAL A 263 -5.07 6.39 16.11
CA VAL A 263 -5.77 6.84 14.90
C VAL A 263 -7.05 6.00 14.67
N PRO A 264 -8.15 6.59 14.19
CA PRO A 264 -9.30 5.83 13.69
C PRO A 264 -8.91 5.02 12.43
N LEU A 265 -8.88 3.69 12.55
CA LEU A 265 -8.51 2.77 11.48
C LEU A 265 -9.75 2.17 10.82
N CYS A 266 -10.48 3.00 10.06
CA CYS A 266 -11.62 2.54 9.26
C CYS A 266 -11.18 1.50 8.22
N TRP A 267 -12.11 0.68 7.75
CA TRP A 267 -11.84 -0.42 6.82
C TRP A 267 -11.12 0.04 5.53
N GLU A 268 -11.46 1.21 5.02
CA GLU A 268 -10.88 1.80 3.81
C GLU A 268 -9.39 2.13 3.96
N LEU A 269 -8.94 2.39 5.19
CA LEU A 269 -7.53 2.61 5.51
C LEU A 269 -6.85 1.28 5.86
N LEU A 270 -7.55 0.40 6.58
CA LEU A 270 -6.97 -0.83 7.11
C LEU A 270 -6.72 -1.88 6.01
N GLN A 271 -7.56 -1.93 4.98
CA GLN A 271 -7.40 -2.86 3.85
C GLN A 271 -6.03 -2.74 3.15
N PRO A 272 -5.58 -1.56 2.68
CA PRO A 272 -4.24 -1.42 2.11
C PRO A 272 -3.14 -1.61 3.16
N VAL A 273 -3.37 -1.24 4.43
CA VAL A 273 -2.39 -1.47 5.51
C VAL A 273 -2.06 -2.95 5.65
N MET A 274 -3.09 -3.80 5.69
CA MET A 274 -2.92 -5.25 5.81
C MET A 274 -2.18 -5.84 4.61
N ARG A 275 -2.45 -5.36 3.38
CA ARG A 275 -1.74 -5.80 2.16
C ARG A 275 -0.26 -5.42 2.18
N ILE A 276 0.06 -4.22 2.64
CA ILE A 276 1.45 -3.76 2.76
C ILE A 276 2.18 -4.57 3.83
N LEU A 277 1.57 -4.78 5.01
CA LEU A 277 2.17 -5.61 6.06
C LEU A 277 2.36 -7.07 5.62
N ALA A 278 1.40 -7.62 4.89
CA ALA A 278 1.52 -8.96 4.31
C ALA A 278 2.73 -9.05 3.36
N HIS A 279 2.97 -8.03 2.53
CA HIS A 279 4.19 -7.97 1.71
C HIS A 279 5.47 -7.87 2.54
N CYS A 280 5.47 -7.07 3.62
CA CYS A 280 6.64 -6.94 4.49
C CYS A 280 6.99 -8.24 5.23
N LEU A 281 6.00 -9.10 5.50
CA LEU A 281 6.20 -10.40 6.16
C LEU A 281 6.51 -11.53 5.18
N LEU A 282 5.79 -11.58 4.06
CA LEU A 282 5.73 -12.72 3.15
C LEU A 282 6.40 -12.44 1.79
N GLY A 283 7.02 -11.26 1.64
CA GLY A 283 7.67 -10.87 0.40
C GLY A 283 8.92 -11.72 0.09
N PRO A 284 9.35 -11.79 -1.18
CA PRO A 284 10.40 -12.71 -1.66
C PRO A 284 11.79 -12.51 -1.04
N ASN A 285 12.01 -11.42 -0.31
CA ASN A 285 13.28 -11.10 0.35
C ASN A 285 13.22 -11.16 1.88
N ASN A 286 12.13 -11.66 2.47
CA ASN A 286 11.93 -11.71 3.92
C ASN A 286 13.07 -12.41 4.68
N ASN A 287 13.64 -13.49 4.12
CA ASN A 287 14.75 -14.23 4.71
C ASN A 287 16.06 -13.41 4.82
N LYS A 288 16.20 -12.34 4.03
CA LYS A 288 17.38 -11.44 4.06
C LYS A 288 17.14 -10.19 4.89
N GLU A 289 15.88 -9.78 5.04
CA GLU A 289 15.48 -8.51 5.64
C GLU A 289 14.87 -8.71 7.04
N VAL A 290 15.63 -9.35 7.94
CA VAL A 290 15.17 -9.72 9.30
C VAL A 290 14.56 -8.54 10.07
N VAL A 291 15.18 -7.35 9.98
CA VAL A 291 14.69 -6.14 10.66
C VAL A 291 13.31 -5.72 10.14
N LEU A 292 13.06 -5.82 8.83
CA LEU A 292 11.76 -5.50 8.25
C LEU A 292 10.70 -6.51 8.74
N PHE A 293 11.05 -7.79 8.73
CA PHE A 293 10.17 -8.86 9.20
C PHE A 293 9.76 -8.65 10.66
N GLU A 294 10.73 -8.38 11.55
CA GLU A 294 10.47 -8.11 12.98
C GLU A 294 9.53 -6.92 13.16
N LYS A 295 9.79 -5.81 12.47
CA LYS A 295 8.97 -4.59 12.56
C LYS A 295 7.56 -4.81 12.01
N ALA A 296 7.42 -5.56 10.92
CA ALA A 296 6.12 -5.92 10.37
C ALA A 296 5.35 -6.86 11.31
N ASN A 297 6.02 -7.79 11.98
CA ASN A 297 5.41 -8.72 12.92
C ASN A 297 4.96 -8.01 14.20
N GLU A 298 5.77 -7.09 14.74
CA GLU A 298 5.37 -6.18 15.81
C GLU A 298 4.11 -5.39 15.43
N ALA A 299 4.10 -4.76 14.25
CA ALA A 299 2.96 -3.99 13.77
C ALA A 299 1.70 -4.84 13.62
N CYS A 300 1.83 -6.09 13.14
CA CYS A 300 0.71 -7.01 13.03
C CYS A 300 0.09 -7.37 14.38
N ARG A 301 0.92 -7.64 15.39
CA ARG A 301 0.46 -7.89 16.77
C ARG A 301 -0.29 -6.68 17.34
N SER A 302 0.27 -5.48 17.20
CA SER A 302 -0.36 -4.24 17.64
C SER A 302 -1.71 -4.00 16.97
N LEU A 303 -1.81 -4.19 15.65
CA LEU A 303 -3.05 -4.01 14.90
C LEU A 303 -4.07 -5.13 15.17
N PHE A 304 -3.64 -6.36 15.44
CA PHE A 304 -4.52 -7.44 15.85
C PHE A 304 -5.15 -7.16 17.22
N ALA A 305 -4.31 -6.79 18.21
CA ALA A 305 -4.78 -6.36 19.53
C ALA A 305 -5.81 -5.23 19.41
N ARG A 306 -5.52 -4.27 18.53
CA ARG A 306 -6.43 -3.16 18.27
C ARG A 306 -7.74 -3.61 17.60
N SER A 307 -7.68 -4.55 16.66
CA SER A 307 -8.85 -5.07 15.97
C SER A 307 -9.78 -5.85 16.91
N MET A 308 -9.19 -6.58 17.86
CA MET A 308 -9.91 -7.26 18.95
C MET A 308 -10.58 -6.24 19.88
N HIS A 309 -9.84 -5.21 20.30
CA HIS A 309 -10.37 -4.14 21.14
C HIS A 309 -11.54 -3.38 20.48
N ASP A 310 -11.45 -3.11 19.18
CA ASP A 310 -12.48 -2.40 18.42
C ASP A 310 -13.60 -3.34 17.90
N VAL A 311 -13.49 -4.65 18.15
CA VAL A 311 -14.42 -5.69 17.68
C VAL A 311 -14.70 -5.55 16.17
N ASN A 312 -13.64 -5.44 15.37
CA ASN A 312 -13.73 -5.30 13.92
C ASN A 312 -13.53 -6.66 13.23
N PRO A 313 -14.60 -7.41 12.90
CA PRO A 313 -14.48 -8.78 12.38
C PRO A 313 -13.75 -8.83 11.03
N LYS A 314 -13.90 -7.78 10.19
CA LYS A 314 -13.22 -7.70 8.89
C LYS A 314 -11.69 -7.63 9.04
N ALA A 315 -11.22 -7.11 10.16
CA ALA A 315 -9.80 -7.00 10.48
C ALA A 315 -9.28 -8.17 11.33
N ILE A 316 -10.09 -8.68 12.26
CA ILE A 316 -9.69 -9.76 13.18
C ILE A 316 -9.22 -10.99 12.42
N LEU A 317 -10.01 -11.47 11.45
CA LEU A 317 -9.68 -12.71 10.73
C LEU A 317 -8.38 -12.58 9.94
N PRO A 318 -8.19 -11.60 9.03
CA PRO A 318 -7.00 -11.62 8.21
C PRO A 318 -5.75 -11.14 8.98
N MET A 319 -5.89 -10.35 10.06
CA MET A 319 -4.75 -10.08 10.97
C MET A 319 -4.32 -11.33 11.72
N ARG A 320 -5.26 -12.15 12.25
CA ARG A 320 -4.93 -13.44 12.88
C ARG A 320 -4.26 -14.38 11.89
N SER A 321 -4.81 -14.49 10.67
CA SER A 321 -4.20 -15.31 9.61
C SER A 321 -2.78 -14.87 9.28
N LEU A 322 -2.54 -13.56 9.19
CA LEU A 322 -1.21 -13.03 8.89
C LEU A 322 -0.20 -13.31 10.01
N MET A 323 -0.62 -13.21 11.28
CA MET A 323 0.21 -13.60 12.42
C MET A 323 0.54 -15.10 12.45
N ARG A 324 -0.38 -15.96 12.02
CA ARG A 324 -0.14 -17.41 11.91
C ARG A 324 0.87 -17.72 10.81
N LEU A 325 0.69 -17.11 9.65
CA LEU A 325 1.61 -17.27 8.51
C LEU A 325 3.00 -16.71 8.81
N SER A 326 3.12 -15.62 9.58
CA SER A 326 4.44 -15.09 9.95
C SER A 326 5.23 -16.05 10.83
N LYS A 327 4.58 -16.80 11.73
CA LYS A 327 5.26 -17.81 12.56
C LYS A 327 5.87 -18.95 11.75
N THR A 328 5.16 -19.43 10.73
CA THR A 328 5.68 -20.48 9.83
C THR A 328 6.87 -20.03 8.99
N LEU A 329 7.07 -18.72 8.86
CA LEU A 329 8.13 -18.11 8.05
C LEU A 329 9.19 -17.40 8.90
N MET A 330 9.22 -17.69 10.21
CA MET A 330 10.26 -17.16 11.09
C MET A 330 11.65 -17.49 10.51
N PRO A 331 12.57 -16.51 10.38
CA PRO A 331 13.88 -16.69 9.73
C PRO A 331 14.75 -17.82 10.29
N ASN A 332 14.43 -18.32 11.49
CA ASN A 332 15.14 -19.39 12.18
C ASN A 332 14.36 -20.72 12.24
N SER A 333 13.17 -20.80 11.63
CA SER A 333 12.42 -22.05 11.55
C SER A 333 13.00 -22.93 10.44
N LYS A 334 13.45 -24.14 10.78
CA LYS A 334 13.98 -25.14 9.83
C LYS A 334 12.87 -25.77 8.96
N HIS A 335 11.82 -25.02 8.66
CA HIS A 335 10.70 -25.55 7.88
C HIS A 335 11.01 -25.35 6.40
N LEU A 336 11.14 -26.46 5.67
CA LEU A 336 11.26 -26.44 4.22
C LEU A 336 10.09 -25.64 3.62
N ASP A 337 10.39 -24.74 2.68
CA ASP A 337 9.37 -24.13 1.85
C ASP A 337 8.75 -25.23 0.98
N PRO A 338 7.46 -25.57 1.12
CA PRO A 338 6.83 -26.62 0.32
C PRO A 338 6.72 -26.25 -1.17
N THR A 339 7.04 -25.01 -1.55
CA THR A 339 7.11 -24.56 -2.95
C THR A 339 8.51 -24.61 -3.54
N GLU A 340 9.55 -24.80 -2.72
CA GLU A 340 10.88 -25.12 -3.23
C GLU A 340 10.88 -26.56 -3.74
N LEU A 341 11.02 -26.70 -5.06
CA LEU A 341 11.27 -28.01 -5.65
C LEU A 341 12.63 -28.51 -5.12
N PRO A 342 12.71 -29.77 -4.63
CA PRO A 342 13.98 -30.33 -4.23
C PRO A 342 14.94 -30.30 -5.42
N TYR A 343 16.09 -29.65 -5.27
CA TYR A 343 17.17 -29.75 -6.23
C TYR A 343 17.62 -31.22 -6.27
N SER A 344 17.19 -31.92 -7.32
CA SER A 344 17.75 -33.22 -7.66
C SER A 344 18.69 -33.01 -8.83
N ASP A 345 19.99 -33.22 -8.61
CA ASP A 345 21.01 -33.26 -9.68
C ASP A 345 20.85 -34.50 -10.59
N VAL A 346 19.75 -35.24 -10.46
CA VAL A 346 19.46 -36.43 -11.25
C VAL A 346 18.38 -36.11 -12.27
N ILE A 347 18.80 -35.80 -13.50
CA ILE A 347 17.92 -35.85 -14.66
C ILE A 347 17.55 -37.31 -14.88
N SER A 348 16.34 -37.70 -14.48
CA SER A 348 15.78 -39.00 -14.85
C SER A 348 15.23 -38.89 -16.27
N LEU A 349 15.88 -39.56 -17.22
CA LEU A 349 15.46 -39.68 -18.62
C LEU A 349 14.34 -40.72 -18.79
#